data_AF-A0A2T3MX55-F1
#
_entry.id   AF-A0A2T3MX55-F1
#
_cell.length_a   1.000
_cell.length_b   1.000
_cell.length_c   1.000
_cell.angle_alpha   90.00
_cell.angle_beta   90.00
_cell.angle_gamma   90.00
#
_symmetry.space_group_name_H-M   'P 1'
#
loop_
_entity.id
_entity.type
_entity.pdbx_description
1 polymer ?
#
loop_
_entity_poly.entity_id
_entity_poly.type
_entity_poly.pdbx_seq_one_letter_code
_entity_poly.pdbx_strand_id
1 'polypeptide(L)'
;MFVIEFLIVLVCILIGARIGGIGLGVMGGVGLAILSFVFGLQPTSPPIDVMLMIMAVVAAAASMQAAGGLDFLIKIASNILRKNPRQITFIAPIVTYVFTMMAGTGHVAYSVLPVIAEVSRRSGIRPERPMGMAVIASQFAIVASPIAAAVVALVAFLEPQGITLADVLMVTIPATFLGLTAACVIVNKLGKELNEDPEYLRRLEDPAFRKEMEEEVKVAEIEIKPEAKKAVSLFLFGALAVVVMGAFPSLRPSFDGHAMGMAHTIEIVMLSVAALIILICKPDGYAITQGSVFHAGMRAIVAIFGIAWLGDTLIGGHGAMVKETVAGLVEVAPWTFAFALFGLSVMVNSQGATTAVLVPVAITLGLPPAVIIATFVAVNGYFFIPNYGPIIASIDFDRTGTTNIGKYIFNHSFMIPGLLSMVFSIIFGFIFAGIVL
;
A
#
# COMPACT_ATOMS: atom_id res chain seq x y z
N MET A 1 -23.47 -2.03 25.67
CA MET A 1 -23.71 -2.80 24.43
C MET A 1 -22.62 -2.51 23.40
N PHE A 2 -22.55 -1.30 22.85
CA PHE A 2 -21.50 -0.92 21.89
C PHE A 2 -20.07 -1.34 22.25
N VAL A 3 -19.60 -1.10 23.47
CA VAL A 3 -18.22 -1.48 23.87
C VAL A 3 -17.97 -2.98 23.72
N ILE A 4 -18.95 -3.82 24.04
CA ILE A 4 -18.83 -5.28 23.91
C ILE A 4 -18.78 -5.67 22.44
N GLU A 5 -19.66 -5.10 21.62
CA GLU A 5 -19.72 -5.35 20.18
C GLU A 5 -18.46 -4.83 19.46
N PHE A 6 -17.94 -3.68 19.85
CA PHE A 6 -16.68 -3.14 19.38
C PHE A 6 -15.50 -4.04 19.77
N LEU A 7 -15.48 -4.56 21.01
CA LEU A 7 -14.48 -5.54 21.43
C LEU A 7 -14.58 -6.84 20.59
N ILE A 8 -15.78 -7.30 20.24
CA ILE A 8 -15.96 -8.44 19.33
C ILE A 8 -15.35 -8.15 17.96
N VAL A 9 -15.60 -6.96 17.39
CA VAL A 9 -14.99 -6.53 16.13
C VAL A 9 -13.46 -6.55 16.24
N LEU A 10 -12.90 -5.95 17.29
CA LEU A 10 -11.45 -5.94 17.52
C LEU A 10 -10.89 -7.36 17.67
N VAL A 11 -11.55 -8.24 18.42
CA VAL A 11 -11.12 -9.63 18.60
C VAL A 11 -11.15 -10.39 17.27
N CYS A 12 -12.20 -10.24 16.46
CA CYS A 12 -12.30 -10.85 15.14
C CYS A 12 -11.18 -10.36 14.20
N ILE A 13 -10.91 -9.05 14.21
CA ILE A 13 -9.80 -8.45 13.47
C ILE A 13 -8.45 -9.03 13.93
N LEU A 14 -8.20 -9.07 15.24
CA LEU A 14 -6.94 -9.55 15.80
C LEU A 14 -6.70 -11.04 15.51
N ILE A 15 -7.73 -11.87 15.62
CA ILE A 15 -7.67 -13.29 15.26
C ILE A 15 -7.45 -13.44 13.75
N GLY A 16 -8.21 -12.71 12.93
CA GLY A 16 -8.10 -12.74 11.47
C GLY A 16 -6.73 -12.33 10.98
N ALA A 17 -6.15 -11.29 11.58
CA ALA A 17 -4.79 -10.83 11.29
C ALA A 17 -3.73 -11.89 11.65
N ARG A 18 -3.90 -12.59 12.77
CA ARG A 18 -2.99 -13.69 13.17
C ARG A 18 -3.09 -14.91 12.26
N ILE A 19 -4.28 -15.25 11.76
CA ILE A 19 -4.46 -16.34 10.80
C ILE A 19 -3.74 -16.01 9.48
N GLY A 20 -3.75 -14.74 9.06
CA GLY A 20 -3.16 -14.29 7.82
C GLY A 20 -3.91 -14.78 6.57
N GLY A 21 -3.40 -14.48 5.38
CA GLY A 21 -4.05 -14.86 4.12
C GLY A 21 -5.47 -14.27 3.99
N ILE A 22 -6.49 -15.13 3.90
CA ILE A 22 -7.90 -14.73 3.86
C ILE A 22 -8.54 -14.58 5.26
N GLY A 23 -7.77 -14.84 6.33
CA GLY A 23 -8.19 -14.88 7.72
C GLY A 23 -8.99 -13.67 8.17
N LEU A 24 -8.55 -12.46 7.79
CA LEU A 24 -9.27 -11.22 8.07
C LEU A 24 -10.71 -11.27 7.56
N GLY A 25 -10.92 -11.63 6.29
CA GLY A 25 -12.25 -11.66 5.70
C GLY A 25 -13.17 -12.69 6.35
N VAL A 26 -12.68 -13.91 6.56
CA VAL A 26 -13.50 -14.98 7.15
C VAL A 26 -13.87 -14.68 8.61
N MET A 27 -12.95 -14.07 9.38
CA MET A 27 -13.25 -13.63 10.75
C MET A 27 -14.21 -12.43 10.78
N GLY A 28 -14.22 -11.61 9.72
CA GLY A 28 -15.27 -10.61 9.52
C GLY A 28 -16.67 -11.24 9.46
N GLY A 29 -16.82 -12.35 8.73
CA GLY A 29 -18.06 -13.13 8.69
C GLY A 29 -18.45 -13.73 10.05
N VAL A 30 -17.49 -14.22 10.83
CA VAL A 30 -17.74 -14.69 12.21
C VAL A 30 -18.22 -13.53 13.10
N GLY A 31 -17.56 -12.37 13.01
CA GLY A 31 -17.98 -11.18 13.75
C GLY A 31 -19.40 -10.75 13.38
N LEU A 32 -19.74 -10.75 12.07
CA LEU A 32 -21.08 -10.44 11.59
C LEU A 32 -22.12 -11.42 12.13
N ALA A 33 -21.79 -12.72 12.14
CA ALA A 33 -22.66 -13.71 12.72
C ALA A 33 -22.94 -13.42 14.21
N ILE A 34 -21.92 -13.02 14.97
CA ILE A 34 -22.09 -12.65 16.37
C ILE A 34 -22.95 -11.37 16.49
N LEU A 35 -22.60 -10.29 15.80
CA LEU A 35 -23.33 -9.02 15.89
C LEU A 35 -24.80 -9.16 15.48
N SER A 36 -25.08 -9.92 14.43
CA SER A 36 -26.44 -10.04 13.90
C SER A 36 -27.25 -11.11 14.62
N PHE A 37 -26.72 -12.33 14.80
CA PHE A 37 -27.52 -13.41 15.40
C PHE A 37 -27.55 -13.36 16.93
N VAL A 38 -26.55 -12.77 17.60
CA VAL A 38 -26.50 -12.68 19.08
C VAL A 38 -26.97 -11.32 19.56
N PHE A 39 -26.49 -10.23 18.94
CA PHE A 39 -26.80 -8.86 19.37
C PHE A 39 -27.95 -8.21 18.60
N GLY A 40 -28.45 -8.85 17.54
CA GLY A 40 -29.60 -8.37 16.77
C GLY A 40 -29.30 -7.16 15.87
N LEU A 41 -28.03 -6.85 15.60
CA LEU A 41 -27.68 -5.77 14.68
C LEU A 41 -28.05 -6.18 13.25
N GLN A 42 -28.81 -5.32 12.56
CA GLN A 42 -29.11 -5.51 11.15
C GLN A 42 -27.83 -5.36 10.33
N PRO A 43 -27.38 -6.39 9.58
CA PRO A 43 -26.26 -6.25 8.67
C PRO A 43 -26.53 -5.15 7.64
N THR A 44 -25.52 -4.36 7.34
CA THR A 44 -25.56 -3.44 6.19
C THR A 44 -25.33 -4.19 4.88
N SER A 45 -25.07 -3.50 3.78
CA SER A 45 -24.66 -4.14 2.52
C SER A 45 -23.14 -4.29 2.48
N PRO A 46 -22.61 -5.40 1.95
CA PRO A 46 -21.19 -5.50 1.68
C PRO A 46 -20.77 -4.44 0.64
N PRO A 47 -19.51 -3.97 0.65
CA PRO A 47 -19.02 -2.94 -0.27
C PRO A 47 -18.71 -3.53 -1.66
N ILE A 48 -19.76 -3.93 -2.39
CA ILE A 48 -19.66 -4.64 -3.67
C ILE A 48 -18.85 -3.85 -4.69
N ASP A 49 -19.12 -2.54 -4.84
CA ASP A 49 -18.41 -1.68 -5.79
C ASP A 49 -16.89 -1.70 -5.53
N VAL A 50 -16.47 -1.60 -4.27
CA VAL A 50 -15.05 -1.64 -3.90
C VAL A 50 -14.43 -3.00 -4.27
N MET A 51 -15.15 -4.09 -4.02
CA MET A 51 -14.69 -5.44 -4.36
C MET A 51 -14.52 -5.63 -5.87
N LEU A 52 -15.48 -5.16 -6.67
CA LEU A 52 -15.48 -5.29 -8.13
C LEU A 52 -14.41 -4.40 -8.78
N MET A 53 -14.25 -3.16 -8.33
CA MET A 53 -13.17 -2.28 -8.77
C MET A 53 -11.79 -2.91 -8.54
N ILE A 54 -11.56 -3.48 -7.35
CA ILE A 54 -10.28 -4.16 -7.04
C ILE A 54 -10.09 -5.37 -7.96
N MET A 55 -11.14 -6.17 -8.17
CA MET A 55 -11.09 -7.33 -9.04
C MET A 55 -10.70 -6.96 -10.48
N ALA A 56 -11.26 -5.88 -11.02
CA ALA A 56 -10.95 -5.39 -12.35
C ALA A 56 -9.49 -4.93 -12.49
N VAL A 57 -8.98 -4.16 -11.53
CA VAL A 57 -7.58 -3.74 -11.50
C VAL A 57 -6.64 -4.94 -11.40
N VAL A 58 -6.96 -5.89 -10.51
CA VAL A 58 -6.16 -7.10 -10.28
C VAL A 58 -6.11 -7.96 -11.54
N ALA A 59 -7.21 -8.09 -12.26
CA ALA A 59 -7.23 -8.82 -13.53
C ALA A 59 -6.27 -8.21 -14.56
N ALA A 60 -6.23 -6.88 -14.68
CA ALA A 60 -5.32 -6.18 -15.59
C ALA A 60 -3.85 -6.32 -15.16
N ALA A 61 -3.58 -6.10 -13.87
CA ALA A 61 -2.23 -6.16 -13.32
C ALA A 61 -1.66 -7.59 -13.34
N ALA A 62 -2.48 -8.61 -13.06
CA ALA A 62 -2.10 -10.01 -13.13
C ALA A 62 -1.87 -10.47 -14.58
N SER A 63 -2.67 -9.98 -15.54
CA SER A 63 -2.44 -10.21 -16.97
C SER A 63 -1.10 -9.61 -17.42
N MET A 64 -0.78 -8.40 -16.95
CA MET A 64 0.51 -7.74 -17.20
C MET A 64 1.67 -8.51 -16.55
N GLN A 65 1.49 -9.01 -15.32
CA GLN A 65 2.47 -9.86 -14.64
C GLN A 65 2.74 -11.15 -15.44
N ALA A 66 1.70 -11.86 -15.85
CA ALA A 66 1.83 -13.12 -16.61
C ALA A 66 2.56 -12.92 -17.95
N ALA A 67 2.40 -11.75 -18.57
CA ALA A 67 3.10 -11.34 -19.79
C ALA A 67 4.57 -10.92 -19.56
N GLY A 68 5.11 -11.05 -18.34
CA GLY A 68 6.49 -10.67 -18.00
C GLY A 68 6.67 -9.18 -17.71
N GLY A 69 5.58 -8.43 -17.55
CA GLY A 69 5.64 -6.98 -17.34
C GLY A 69 6.38 -6.59 -16.05
N LEU A 70 6.21 -7.38 -14.98
CA LEU A 70 6.91 -7.14 -13.72
C LEU A 70 8.43 -7.31 -13.89
N ASP A 71 8.89 -8.34 -14.60
CA ASP A 71 10.30 -8.58 -14.92
C ASP A 71 10.93 -7.42 -15.68
N PHE A 72 10.19 -6.86 -16.64
CA PHE A 72 10.62 -5.69 -17.40
C PHE A 72 10.75 -4.44 -16.51
N LEU A 73 9.78 -4.19 -15.64
CA LEU A 73 9.88 -3.13 -14.64
C LEU A 73 11.14 -3.35 -13.79
N ILE A 74 11.34 -4.54 -13.23
CA ILE A 74 12.50 -4.85 -12.38
C ILE A 74 13.83 -4.55 -13.09
N LYS A 75 13.95 -4.90 -14.37
CA LYS A 75 15.14 -4.58 -15.17
C LYS A 75 15.38 -3.07 -15.28
N ILE A 76 14.33 -2.27 -15.45
CA ILE A 76 14.43 -0.80 -15.46
C ILE A 76 14.91 -0.30 -14.09
N ALA A 77 14.31 -0.77 -12.99
CA ALA A 77 14.72 -0.38 -11.64
C ALA A 77 16.20 -0.69 -11.40
N SER A 78 16.64 -1.89 -11.77
CA SER A 78 18.03 -2.32 -11.61
C SER A 78 19.01 -1.42 -12.36
N ASN A 79 18.69 -1.07 -13.60
CA ASN A 79 19.51 -0.16 -14.40
C ASN A 79 19.61 1.24 -13.79
N ILE A 80 18.51 1.77 -13.24
CA ILE A 80 18.49 3.09 -12.59
C ILE A 80 19.36 3.08 -11.32
N LEU A 81 19.21 2.05 -10.48
CA LEU A 81 19.95 1.93 -9.22
C LEU A 81 21.46 1.82 -9.46
N ARG A 82 21.87 1.06 -10.48
CA ARG A 82 23.28 0.86 -10.85
C ARG A 82 23.94 2.11 -11.45
N LYS A 83 23.15 3.05 -12.00
CA LYS A 83 23.70 4.26 -12.65
C LYS A 83 24.19 5.31 -11.66
N ASN A 84 23.54 5.42 -10.49
CA ASN A 84 23.85 6.43 -9.47
C ASN A 84 24.05 5.80 -8.07
N PRO A 85 25.01 4.88 -7.92
CA PRO A 85 25.20 4.08 -6.72
C PRO A 85 25.37 4.90 -5.44
N ARG A 86 26.08 6.05 -5.52
CA ARG A 86 26.39 6.90 -4.36
C ARG A 86 25.17 7.57 -3.72
N GLN A 87 24.05 7.67 -4.45
CA GLN A 87 22.82 8.31 -3.97
C GLN A 87 21.70 7.29 -3.73
N ILE A 88 22.04 6.01 -3.58
CA ILE A 88 21.05 4.93 -3.50
C ILE A 88 20.03 5.11 -2.36
N THR A 89 20.39 5.77 -1.25
CA THR A 89 19.44 6.09 -0.17
C THR A 89 18.26 6.95 -0.62
N PHE A 90 18.44 7.78 -1.67
CA PHE A 90 17.37 8.57 -2.28
C PHE A 90 16.76 7.88 -3.50
N ILE A 91 17.58 7.22 -4.30
CA ILE A 91 17.13 6.63 -5.57
C ILE A 91 16.32 5.36 -5.35
N ALA A 92 16.73 4.51 -4.40
CA ALA A 92 16.00 3.29 -4.04
C ALA A 92 14.54 3.56 -3.63
N PRO A 93 14.23 4.47 -2.70
CA PRO A 93 12.85 4.79 -2.38
C PRO A 93 12.09 5.43 -3.54
N ILE A 94 12.70 6.31 -4.35
CA ILE A 94 12.02 6.92 -5.51
C ILE A 94 11.62 5.84 -6.53
N VAL A 95 12.56 4.95 -6.89
CA VAL A 95 12.30 3.86 -7.84
C VAL A 95 11.21 2.93 -7.29
N THR A 96 11.31 2.55 -6.02
CA THR A 96 10.33 1.66 -5.38
C THR A 96 8.96 2.31 -5.26
N TYR A 97 8.91 3.61 -4.97
CA TYR A 97 7.69 4.40 -4.89
C TYR A 97 6.98 4.43 -6.25
N VAL A 98 7.68 4.83 -7.31
CA VAL A 98 7.12 4.90 -8.67
C VAL A 98 6.62 3.54 -9.12
N PHE A 99 7.38 2.48 -8.83
CA PHE A 99 6.99 1.12 -9.20
C PHE A 99 5.75 0.65 -8.47
N THR A 100 5.67 0.92 -7.18
CA THR A 100 4.51 0.55 -6.37
C THR A 100 3.29 1.37 -6.77
N MET A 101 3.46 2.66 -7.04
CA MET A 101 2.40 3.54 -7.52
C MET A 101 1.85 3.05 -8.85
N MET A 102 2.72 2.62 -9.77
CA MET A 102 2.33 2.06 -11.06
C MET A 102 1.63 0.70 -10.89
N ALA A 103 2.16 -0.19 -10.05
CA ALA A 103 1.64 -1.54 -9.89
C ALA A 103 0.39 -1.64 -9.00
N GLY A 104 0.15 -0.65 -8.14
CA GLY A 104 -0.95 -0.65 -7.16
C GLY A 104 -0.75 -1.59 -5.97
N THR A 105 0.44 -2.20 -5.80
CA THR A 105 0.73 -3.16 -4.72
C THR A 105 2.17 -3.05 -4.21
N GLY A 106 2.34 -3.15 -2.89
CA GLY A 106 3.66 -3.07 -2.26
C GLY A 106 4.52 -4.33 -2.45
N HIS A 107 3.95 -5.40 -3.01
CA HIS A 107 4.68 -6.64 -3.28
C HIS A 107 5.74 -6.46 -4.38
N VAL A 108 5.66 -5.40 -5.19
CA VAL A 108 6.72 -5.11 -6.17
C VAL A 108 8.06 -4.74 -5.53
N ALA A 109 8.07 -4.40 -4.23
CA ALA A 109 9.30 -4.19 -3.48
C ALA A 109 10.19 -5.44 -3.49
N TYR A 110 9.62 -6.65 -3.36
CA TYR A 110 10.40 -7.91 -3.28
C TYR A 110 11.40 -8.07 -4.40
N SER A 111 11.05 -7.60 -5.58
CA SER A 111 11.88 -7.76 -6.76
C SER A 111 13.01 -6.74 -6.91
N VAL A 112 12.91 -5.59 -6.24
CA VAL A 112 13.96 -4.57 -6.26
C VAL A 112 14.88 -4.64 -5.04
N LEU A 113 14.40 -5.21 -3.92
CA LEU A 113 15.17 -5.34 -2.67
C LEU A 113 16.52 -6.04 -2.83
N PRO A 114 16.65 -7.18 -3.56
CA PRO A 114 17.96 -7.82 -3.76
C PRO A 114 18.95 -6.90 -4.49
N VAL A 115 18.45 -6.15 -5.48
CA VAL A 115 19.27 -5.20 -6.24
C VAL A 115 19.69 -4.02 -5.38
N ILE A 116 18.79 -3.51 -4.54
CA ILE A 116 19.11 -2.43 -3.60
C ILE A 116 20.19 -2.90 -2.62
N ALA A 117 20.05 -4.08 -2.02
CA ALA A 117 21.03 -4.65 -1.10
C ALA A 117 22.41 -4.78 -1.77
N GLU A 118 22.45 -5.35 -2.97
CA GLU A 118 23.67 -5.55 -3.73
C GLU A 118 24.35 -4.23 -4.10
N VAL A 119 23.63 -3.28 -4.70
CA VAL A 119 24.21 -2.00 -5.12
C VAL A 119 24.66 -1.19 -3.90
N SER A 120 23.91 -1.22 -2.80
CA SER A 120 24.29 -0.53 -1.56
C SER A 120 25.63 -1.05 -1.04
N ARG A 121 25.74 -2.38 -0.89
CA ARG A 121 26.97 -3.05 -0.45
C ARG A 121 28.16 -2.72 -1.36
N ARG A 122 28.01 -2.88 -2.68
CA ARG A 122 29.08 -2.59 -3.67
C ARG A 122 29.54 -1.13 -3.63
N SER A 123 28.65 -0.22 -3.25
CA SER A 123 28.92 1.22 -3.17
C SER A 123 29.49 1.63 -1.81
N GLY A 124 29.69 0.69 -0.89
CA GLY A 124 30.10 0.97 0.49
C GLY A 124 29.01 1.65 1.33
N ILE A 125 27.77 1.66 0.86
CA ILE A 125 26.64 2.30 1.56
C ILE A 125 25.97 1.24 2.43
N ARG A 126 25.75 1.58 3.70
CA ARG A 126 25.03 0.76 4.67
C ARG A 126 23.64 0.38 4.12
N PRO A 127 23.37 -0.89 3.78
CA PRO A 127 22.10 -1.31 3.16
C PRO A 127 20.85 -0.96 3.96
N GLU A 128 20.95 -0.92 5.28
CA GLU A 128 19.87 -0.50 6.20
C GLU A 128 19.15 0.79 5.75
N ARG A 129 19.90 1.78 5.28
CA ARG A 129 19.37 3.11 4.91
C ARG A 129 18.48 3.02 3.64
N PRO A 130 19.00 2.63 2.46
CA PRO A 130 18.21 2.53 1.24
C PRO A 130 17.15 1.44 1.29
N MET A 131 17.41 0.30 1.93
CA MET A 131 16.42 -0.78 2.04
C MET A 131 15.27 -0.40 2.98
N GLY A 132 15.59 0.20 4.13
CA GLY A 132 14.60 0.77 5.04
C GLY A 132 13.69 1.77 4.34
N MET A 133 14.27 2.75 3.66
CA MET A 133 13.50 3.74 2.90
C MET A 133 12.70 3.14 1.74
N ALA A 134 13.26 2.16 1.00
CA ALA A 134 12.56 1.54 -0.12
C ALA A 134 11.30 0.78 0.31
N VAL A 135 11.37 0.02 1.40
CA VAL A 135 10.20 -0.68 1.95
C VAL A 135 9.13 0.31 2.39
N ILE A 136 9.50 1.38 3.08
CA ILE A 136 8.54 2.42 3.50
C ILE A 136 7.94 3.16 2.30
N ALA A 137 8.77 3.52 1.32
CA ALA A 137 8.34 4.18 0.10
C ALA A 137 7.34 3.34 -0.70
N SER A 138 7.54 2.02 -0.73
CA SER A 138 6.58 1.09 -1.34
C SER A 138 5.21 1.20 -0.67
N GLN A 139 5.17 1.16 0.67
CA GLN A 139 3.89 1.24 1.40
C GLN A 139 3.20 2.58 1.16
N PHE A 140 3.94 3.67 1.25
CA PHE A 140 3.42 5.03 1.12
C PHE A 140 2.96 5.34 -0.31
N ALA A 141 3.55 4.72 -1.33
CA ALA A 141 3.09 4.84 -2.71
C ALA A 141 1.69 4.27 -2.95
N ILE A 142 1.19 3.39 -2.08
CA ILE A 142 -0.16 2.81 -2.23
C ILE A 142 -1.24 3.89 -2.11
N VAL A 143 -1.10 4.83 -1.18
CA VAL A 143 -2.08 5.92 -1.02
C VAL A 143 -1.98 6.97 -2.11
N ALA A 144 -0.93 6.91 -2.93
CA ALA A 144 -0.68 7.78 -4.07
C ALA A 144 -0.98 7.08 -5.42
N SER A 145 -1.47 5.84 -5.39
CA SER A 145 -1.74 5.05 -6.60
C SER A 145 -3.23 5.11 -6.96
N PRO A 146 -3.60 5.53 -8.18
CA PRO A 146 -5.01 5.62 -8.61
C PRO A 146 -5.74 4.28 -8.66
N ILE A 147 -4.99 3.19 -8.73
CA ILE A 147 -5.51 1.85 -8.90
C ILE A 147 -5.33 0.99 -7.64
N ALA A 148 -4.72 1.54 -6.59
CA ALA A 148 -4.59 0.83 -5.33
C ALA A 148 -5.96 0.67 -4.65
N ALA A 149 -6.20 -0.52 -4.09
CA ALA A 149 -7.41 -0.84 -3.35
C ALA A 149 -7.77 0.22 -2.28
N ALA A 150 -6.77 0.77 -1.59
CA ALA A 150 -6.98 1.80 -0.57
C ALA A 150 -7.52 3.12 -1.15
N VAL A 151 -6.94 3.60 -2.26
CA VAL A 151 -7.36 4.85 -2.91
C VAL A 151 -8.73 4.68 -3.55
N VAL A 152 -8.94 3.55 -4.23
CA VAL A 152 -10.22 3.18 -4.84
C VAL A 152 -11.34 3.15 -3.79
N ALA A 153 -11.09 2.51 -2.64
CA ALA A 153 -12.04 2.50 -1.53
C ALA A 153 -12.30 3.91 -0.98
N LEU A 154 -11.25 4.72 -0.77
CA LEU A 154 -11.39 6.09 -0.27
C LEU A 154 -12.24 6.96 -1.20
N VAL A 155 -11.98 6.91 -2.51
CA VAL A 155 -12.73 7.67 -3.51
C VAL A 155 -14.19 7.24 -3.53
N ALA A 156 -14.49 5.93 -3.44
CA ALA A 156 -15.86 5.45 -3.41
C ALA A 156 -16.67 6.04 -2.24
N PHE A 157 -16.05 6.24 -1.07
CA PHE A 157 -16.72 6.83 0.09
C PHE A 157 -16.84 8.36 0.02
N LEU A 158 -15.93 9.03 -0.69
CA LEU A 158 -15.89 10.50 -0.77
C LEU A 158 -16.53 11.08 -2.03
N GLU A 159 -16.75 10.28 -3.09
CA GLU A 159 -17.45 10.70 -4.32
C GLU A 159 -18.83 11.31 -4.03
N PRO A 160 -19.67 10.76 -3.11
CA PRO A 160 -20.94 11.39 -2.73
C PRO A 160 -20.81 12.78 -2.10
N GLN A 161 -19.63 13.14 -1.59
CA GLN A 161 -19.33 14.46 -1.02
C GLN A 161 -18.68 15.40 -2.05
N GLY A 162 -18.66 15.03 -3.33
CA GLY A 162 -18.11 15.83 -4.42
C GLY A 162 -16.60 15.72 -4.60
N ILE A 163 -15.93 14.82 -3.87
CA ILE A 163 -14.49 14.60 -3.98
C ILE A 163 -14.19 13.66 -5.13
N THR A 164 -13.27 14.06 -5.99
CA THR A 164 -12.82 13.27 -7.14
C THR A 164 -11.55 12.49 -6.82
N LEU A 165 -11.22 11.51 -7.67
CA LEU A 165 -9.92 10.83 -7.63
C LEU A 165 -8.75 11.82 -7.77
N ALA A 166 -8.92 12.87 -8.59
CA ALA A 166 -7.88 13.87 -8.78
C ALA A 166 -7.59 14.63 -7.48
N ASP A 167 -8.62 15.01 -6.73
CA ASP A 167 -8.45 15.72 -5.46
C ASP A 167 -7.63 14.90 -4.46
N VAL A 168 -7.94 13.60 -4.34
CA VAL A 168 -7.18 12.67 -3.49
C VAL A 168 -5.72 12.59 -3.93
N LEU A 169 -5.46 12.45 -5.23
CA LEU A 169 -4.10 12.28 -5.76
C LEU A 169 -3.28 13.57 -5.71
N MET A 170 -3.91 14.73 -5.94
CA MET A 170 -3.27 16.05 -5.83
C MET A 170 -2.80 16.36 -4.40
N VAL A 171 -3.40 15.71 -3.39
CA VAL A 171 -2.92 15.80 -2.01
C VAL A 171 -1.90 14.70 -1.70
N THR A 172 -2.26 13.43 -1.94
CA THR A 172 -1.50 12.26 -1.47
C THR A 172 -0.16 12.08 -2.20
N ILE A 173 -0.09 12.31 -3.52
CA ILE A 173 1.16 12.18 -4.28
C ILE A 173 2.24 13.14 -3.77
N PRO A 174 2.01 14.48 -3.77
CA PRO A 174 3.06 15.39 -3.32
C PRO A 174 3.33 15.26 -1.81
N ALA A 175 2.31 14.98 -1.00
CA ALA A 175 2.49 14.80 0.44
C ALA A 175 3.41 13.63 0.78
N THR A 176 3.14 12.45 0.22
CA THR A 176 3.96 11.26 0.48
C THR A 176 5.33 11.34 -0.17
N PHE A 177 5.44 11.90 -1.38
CA PHE A 177 6.72 12.07 -2.06
C PHE A 177 7.66 13.02 -1.29
N LEU A 178 7.16 14.19 -0.86
CA LEU A 178 7.94 15.14 -0.06
C LEU A 178 8.22 14.60 1.33
N GLY A 179 7.27 13.90 1.95
CA GLY A 179 7.46 13.26 3.25
C GLY A 179 8.57 12.22 3.25
N LEU A 180 8.58 11.33 2.24
CA LEU A 180 9.65 10.35 2.02
C LEU A 180 10.99 11.03 1.74
N THR A 181 10.99 12.09 0.93
CA THR A 181 12.22 12.83 0.60
C THR A 181 12.83 13.49 1.84
N ALA A 182 11.99 14.12 2.68
CA ALA A 182 12.42 14.70 3.95
C ALA A 182 12.96 13.63 4.92
N ALA A 183 12.30 12.47 5.00
CA ALA A 183 12.80 11.34 5.79
C ALA A 183 14.15 10.81 5.27
N CYS A 184 14.35 10.75 3.94
CA CYS A 184 15.62 10.33 3.35
C CYS A 184 16.80 11.21 3.80
N VAL A 185 16.60 12.52 3.95
CA VAL A 185 17.67 13.45 4.39
C VAL A 185 18.21 13.06 5.77
N ILE A 186 17.32 12.62 6.67
CA ILE A 186 17.67 12.18 8.02
C ILE A 186 18.24 10.75 7.97
N VAL A 187 17.55 9.83 7.30
CA VAL A 187 17.92 8.41 7.22
C VAL A 187 19.27 8.20 6.54
N ASN A 188 19.65 9.07 5.59
CA ASN A 188 20.95 9.01 4.92
C ASN A 188 22.15 9.19 5.87
N LYS A 189 21.92 9.69 7.10
CA LYS A 189 22.95 9.87 8.13
C LYS A 189 22.79 8.91 9.32
N LEU A 190 21.86 7.96 9.28
CA LEU A 190 21.61 7.03 10.39
C LEU A 190 22.60 5.86 10.39
N GLY A 191 23.10 5.50 11.57
CA GLY A 191 24.04 4.39 11.72
C GLY A 191 25.44 4.69 11.18
N LYS A 192 26.37 3.79 11.46
CA LYS A 192 27.77 3.88 10.98
C LYS A 192 27.85 3.57 9.48
N GLU A 193 28.90 4.07 8.84
CA GLU A 193 29.23 3.64 7.47
C GLU A 193 29.49 2.13 7.43
N LEU A 194 29.27 1.51 6.26
CA LEU A 194 29.26 0.05 6.14
C LEU A 194 30.60 -0.55 6.59
N ASN A 195 31.72 0.07 6.20
CA ASN A 195 33.07 -0.35 6.56
C ASN A 195 33.44 -0.12 8.04
N GLU A 196 32.58 0.53 8.80
CA GLU A 196 32.73 0.78 10.24
C GLU A 196 31.70 0.02 11.09
N ASP A 197 30.81 -0.74 10.44
CA ASP A 197 29.77 -1.50 11.12
C ASP A 197 30.36 -2.74 11.81
N PRO A 198 30.20 -2.89 13.14
CA PRO A 198 30.80 -4.00 13.88
C PRO A 198 30.31 -5.38 13.45
N GLU A 199 29.03 -5.51 13.08
CA GLU A 199 28.46 -6.80 12.68
C GLU A 199 28.95 -7.17 11.27
N TYR A 200 29.02 -6.21 10.36
CA TYR A 200 29.59 -6.45 9.04
C TYR A 200 31.08 -6.84 9.12
N LEU A 201 31.87 -6.11 9.91
CA LEU A 201 33.28 -6.42 10.12
C LEU A 201 33.48 -7.80 10.75
N ARG A 202 32.67 -8.17 11.76
CA ARG A 202 32.67 -9.50 12.36
C ARG A 202 32.38 -10.60 11.33
N ARG A 203 31.41 -10.39 10.42
CA ARG A 203 31.11 -11.36 9.35
C ARG A 203 32.25 -11.50 8.35
N LEU A 204 32.96 -10.41 8.05
CA LEU A 204 34.12 -10.43 7.14
C LEU A 204 35.35 -11.17 7.71
N GLU A 205 35.38 -11.48 9.01
CA GLU A 205 36.41 -12.35 9.60
C GLU A 205 36.30 -13.79 9.10
N ASP A 206 35.12 -14.25 8.68
CA ASP A 206 34.92 -15.55 8.03
C ASP A 206 35.43 -15.50 6.57
N PRO A 207 36.48 -16.27 6.22
CA PRO A 207 37.03 -16.30 4.87
C PRO A 207 36.01 -16.75 3.80
N ALA A 208 35.05 -17.61 4.16
CA ALA A 208 34.02 -18.08 3.24
C ALA A 208 33.04 -16.95 2.90
N PHE A 209 32.56 -16.24 3.92
CA PHE A 209 31.70 -15.06 3.75
C PHE A 209 32.42 -13.95 2.99
N ARG A 210 33.68 -13.67 3.34
CA ARG A 210 34.48 -12.66 2.63
C ARG A 210 34.63 -13.00 1.15
N LYS A 211 34.95 -14.25 0.82
CA LYS A 211 35.03 -14.72 -0.56
C LYS A 211 33.69 -14.58 -1.29
N GLU A 212 32.59 -14.95 -0.65
CA GLU A 212 31.23 -14.77 -1.22
C GLU A 212 30.90 -13.29 -1.47
N MET A 213 31.35 -12.38 -0.61
CA MET A 213 31.16 -10.94 -0.78
C MET A 213 32.06 -10.34 -1.87
N GLU A 214 33.26 -10.88 -2.06
CA GLU A 214 34.20 -10.50 -3.12
C GLU A 214 33.83 -11.11 -4.49
N GLU A 215 33.15 -12.27 -4.50
CA GLU A 215 32.60 -12.87 -5.71
C GLU A 215 31.54 -11.96 -6.34
N GLU A 216 31.74 -11.63 -7.62
CA GLU A 216 30.71 -10.96 -8.41
C GLU A 216 29.55 -11.93 -8.62
N VAL A 217 28.49 -11.79 -7.81
CA VAL A 217 27.19 -12.33 -8.18
C VAL A 217 26.77 -11.59 -9.45
N LYS A 218 26.92 -12.25 -10.60
CA LYS A 218 26.19 -11.87 -11.81
C LYS A 218 24.72 -12.08 -11.45
N VAL A 219 24.00 -11.00 -11.13
CA VAL A 219 22.55 -11.03 -11.08
C VAL A 219 22.12 -11.65 -12.40
N ALA A 220 21.44 -12.81 -12.33
CA ALA A 220 20.94 -13.49 -13.51
C ALA A 220 20.27 -12.43 -14.38
N GLU A 221 20.75 -12.25 -15.61
CA GLU A 221 20.13 -11.31 -16.53
C GLU A 221 18.68 -11.76 -16.68
N ILE A 222 17.76 -10.94 -16.14
CA ILE A 222 16.34 -11.24 -16.23
C ILE A 222 16.01 -11.23 -17.73
N GLU A 223 15.73 -12.42 -18.26
CA GLU A 223 15.31 -12.59 -19.64
C GLU A 223 13.93 -11.98 -19.79
N ILE A 224 13.86 -10.90 -20.58
CA ILE A 224 12.62 -10.15 -20.74
C ILE A 224 11.83 -10.76 -21.89
N LYS A 225 10.62 -11.22 -21.59
CA LYS A 225 9.68 -11.65 -22.62
C LYS A 225 9.46 -10.53 -23.64
N PRO A 226 9.42 -10.81 -24.96
CA PRO A 226 9.26 -9.78 -25.99
C PRO A 226 8.03 -8.88 -25.79
N GLU A 227 6.96 -9.43 -25.20
CA GLU A 227 5.69 -8.77 -24.97
C GLU A 227 5.65 -7.94 -23.69
N ALA A 228 6.61 -8.12 -22.78
CA ALA A 228 6.59 -7.51 -21.45
C ALA A 228 6.46 -5.98 -21.50
N LYS A 229 7.22 -5.33 -22.41
CA LYS A 229 7.13 -3.88 -22.61
C LYS A 229 5.74 -3.45 -23.09
N LYS A 230 5.13 -4.21 -24.00
CA LYS A 230 3.78 -3.92 -24.52
C LYS A 230 2.73 -4.07 -23.41
N ALA A 231 2.82 -5.13 -22.62
CA ALA A 231 1.91 -5.39 -21.51
C ALA A 231 1.95 -4.26 -20.47
N VAL A 232 3.16 -3.81 -20.10
CA VAL A 232 3.34 -2.65 -19.21
C VAL A 232 2.76 -1.38 -19.84
N SER A 233 3.03 -1.10 -21.13
CA SER A 233 2.47 0.08 -21.79
C SER A 233 0.94 0.10 -21.80
N LEU A 234 0.30 -1.04 -22.09
CA LEU A 234 -1.17 -1.16 -22.06
C LEU A 234 -1.73 -0.94 -20.65
N PHE A 235 -1.10 -1.53 -19.64
CA PHE A 235 -1.51 -1.38 -18.26
C PHE A 235 -1.40 0.08 -17.77
N LEU A 236 -0.28 0.74 -18.07
CA LEU A 236 -0.07 2.15 -17.72
C LEU A 236 -1.01 3.08 -18.47
N PHE A 237 -1.33 2.77 -19.72
CA PHE A 237 -2.36 3.48 -20.46
C PHE A 237 -3.71 3.38 -19.75
N GLY A 238 -4.09 2.18 -19.29
CA GLY A 238 -5.30 1.96 -18.48
C GLY A 238 -5.33 2.78 -17.20
N ALA A 239 -4.25 2.70 -16.41
CA ALA A 239 -4.14 3.48 -15.18
C ALA A 239 -4.21 4.99 -15.42
N LEU A 240 -3.56 5.49 -16.48
CA LEU A 240 -3.63 6.89 -16.87
C LEU A 240 -5.04 7.28 -17.33
N ALA A 241 -5.72 6.42 -18.10
CA ALA A 241 -7.09 6.66 -18.52
C ALA A 241 -8.04 6.78 -17.32
N VAL A 242 -7.88 5.92 -16.30
CA VAL A 242 -8.64 6.00 -15.04
C VAL A 242 -8.39 7.34 -14.33
N VAL A 243 -7.14 7.77 -14.19
CA VAL A 243 -6.79 9.07 -13.59
C VAL A 243 -7.45 10.22 -14.34
N VAL A 244 -7.31 10.22 -15.67
CA VAL A 244 -7.84 11.28 -16.53
C VAL A 244 -9.37 11.33 -16.47
N MET A 245 -10.06 10.19 -16.52
CA MET A 245 -11.52 10.12 -16.39
C MET A 245 -12.00 10.46 -14.97
N GLY A 246 -11.19 10.16 -13.95
CA GLY A 246 -11.45 10.58 -12.57
C GLY A 246 -11.26 12.07 -12.33
N ALA A 247 -10.34 12.71 -13.07
CA ALA A 247 -10.11 14.14 -13.01
C ALA A 247 -11.15 14.95 -13.80
N PHE A 248 -11.62 14.39 -14.92
CA PHE A 248 -12.53 15.08 -15.83
C PHE A 248 -13.82 14.26 -16.00
N PRO A 249 -14.86 14.52 -15.18
CA PRO A 249 -16.14 13.83 -15.27
C PRO A 249 -16.78 13.84 -16.67
N SER A 250 -16.52 14.86 -17.47
CA SER A 250 -17.00 15.01 -18.85
C SER A 250 -16.46 13.96 -19.83
N LEU A 251 -15.37 13.27 -19.50
CA LEU A 251 -14.82 12.18 -20.31
C LEU A 251 -15.51 10.84 -20.03
N ARG A 252 -16.32 10.75 -18.98
CA ARG A 252 -17.12 9.57 -18.65
C ARG A 252 -18.46 9.65 -19.39
N PRO A 253 -18.99 8.54 -19.93
CA PRO A 253 -20.35 8.50 -20.48
C PRO A 253 -21.35 9.09 -19.49
N SER A 254 -22.33 9.85 -19.98
CA SER A 254 -23.37 10.47 -19.15
C SER A 254 -24.71 9.78 -19.38
N PHE A 255 -25.41 9.49 -18.29
CA PHE A 255 -26.74 8.91 -18.27
C PHE A 255 -27.61 9.79 -17.37
N ASP A 256 -28.77 10.23 -17.87
CA ASP A 256 -29.68 11.13 -17.15
C ASP A 256 -29.01 12.40 -16.59
N GLY A 257 -28.07 12.97 -17.36
CA GLY A 257 -27.33 14.19 -16.98
C GLY A 257 -26.21 13.97 -15.98
N HIS A 258 -25.96 12.74 -15.53
CA HIS A 258 -24.93 12.39 -14.57
C HIS A 258 -23.82 11.58 -15.24
N ALA A 259 -22.57 11.97 -15.03
CA ALA A 259 -21.42 11.19 -15.45
C ALA A 259 -21.44 9.82 -14.77
N MET A 260 -21.09 8.77 -15.52
CA MET A 260 -20.97 7.40 -15.01
C MET A 260 -20.03 7.37 -13.81
N GLY A 261 -20.46 6.75 -12.71
CA GLY A 261 -19.69 6.72 -11.46
C GLY A 261 -18.29 6.11 -11.62
N MET A 262 -17.39 6.47 -10.69
CA MET A 262 -16.00 6.01 -10.77
C MET A 262 -15.87 4.49 -10.67
N ALA A 263 -16.77 3.82 -9.95
CA ALA A 263 -16.78 2.37 -9.85
C ALA A 263 -16.88 1.68 -11.22
N HIS A 264 -17.97 1.93 -11.93
CA HIS A 264 -18.18 1.44 -13.29
C HIS A 264 -17.06 1.86 -14.26
N THR A 265 -16.53 3.08 -14.11
CA THR A 265 -15.44 3.59 -14.96
C THR A 265 -14.16 2.77 -14.78
N ILE A 266 -13.74 2.53 -13.54
CA ILE A 266 -12.55 1.74 -13.24
C ILE A 266 -12.73 0.31 -13.72
N GLU A 267 -13.90 -0.29 -13.45
CA GLU A 267 -14.20 -1.67 -13.83
C GLU A 267 -14.11 -1.88 -15.34
N ILE A 268 -14.82 -1.06 -16.13
CA ILE A 268 -14.86 -1.17 -17.58
C ILE A 268 -13.47 -0.94 -18.18
N VAL A 269 -12.76 0.11 -17.76
CA VAL A 269 -11.45 0.45 -18.31
C VAL A 269 -10.43 -0.64 -18.00
N MET A 270 -10.34 -1.10 -16.74
CA MET A 270 -9.32 -2.06 -16.34
C MET A 270 -9.60 -3.46 -16.88
N LEU A 271 -10.86 -3.90 -16.95
CA LEU A 271 -11.20 -5.16 -17.61
C LEU A 271 -10.90 -5.12 -19.12
N SER A 272 -11.18 -3.98 -19.78
CA SER A 272 -10.83 -3.79 -21.19
C SER A 272 -9.31 -3.87 -21.40
N VAL A 273 -8.53 -3.26 -20.52
CA VAL A 273 -7.06 -3.33 -20.55
C VAL A 273 -6.56 -4.75 -20.31
N ALA A 274 -7.15 -5.49 -19.36
CA ALA A 274 -6.84 -6.91 -19.15
C ALA A 274 -7.09 -7.72 -20.43
N ALA A 275 -8.26 -7.54 -21.06
CA ALA A 275 -8.61 -8.19 -22.32
C ALA A 275 -7.62 -7.86 -23.44
N LEU A 276 -7.23 -6.59 -23.59
CA LEU A 276 -6.23 -6.16 -24.57
C LEU A 276 -4.86 -6.80 -24.32
N ILE A 277 -4.40 -6.86 -23.06
CA ILE A 277 -3.14 -7.53 -22.71
C ILE A 277 -3.22 -9.01 -23.08
N ILE A 278 -4.32 -9.70 -22.75
CA ILE A 278 -4.50 -11.11 -23.08
C ILE A 278 -4.50 -11.34 -24.59
N LEU A 279 -5.25 -10.53 -25.36
CA LEU A 279 -5.37 -10.68 -26.81
C LEU A 279 -4.06 -10.36 -27.57
N ILE A 280 -3.34 -9.33 -27.14
CA ILE A 280 -2.15 -8.82 -27.83
C ILE A 280 -0.88 -9.53 -27.36
N CYS A 281 -0.72 -9.72 -26.05
CA CYS A 281 0.49 -10.27 -25.45
C CYS A 281 0.42 -11.79 -25.26
N LYS A 282 -0.77 -12.39 -25.34
CA LYS A 282 -1.01 -13.84 -25.26
C LYS A 282 -0.25 -14.52 -24.11
N PRO A 283 -0.32 -14.01 -22.87
CA PRO A 283 0.27 -14.70 -21.73
C PRO A 283 -0.42 -16.06 -21.52
N ASP A 284 0.23 -16.95 -20.79
CA ASP A 284 -0.43 -18.16 -20.29
C ASP A 284 -1.60 -17.75 -19.36
N GLY A 285 -2.82 -18.14 -19.74
CA GLY A 285 -4.02 -17.82 -18.99
C GLY A 285 -4.03 -18.40 -17.58
N TYR A 286 -3.40 -19.56 -17.34
CA TYR A 286 -3.31 -20.13 -16.00
C TYR A 286 -2.38 -19.31 -15.10
N ALA A 287 -1.27 -18.84 -15.66
CA ALA A 287 -0.30 -18.01 -14.94
C ALA A 287 -0.91 -16.69 -14.43
N ILE A 288 -1.95 -16.16 -15.07
CA ILE A 288 -2.68 -14.96 -14.60
C ILE A 288 -3.24 -15.18 -13.20
N THR A 289 -3.86 -16.33 -12.94
CA THR A 289 -4.54 -16.61 -11.66
C THR A 289 -3.62 -17.20 -10.59
N GLN A 290 -2.43 -17.66 -10.99
CA GLN A 290 -1.40 -18.22 -10.10
C GLN A 290 -0.35 -17.18 -9.69
N GLY A 291 -0.38 -16.00 -10.30
CA GLY A 291 0.56 -14.91 -10.03
C GLY A 291 0.37 -14.29 -8.64
N SER A 292 1.46 -13.73 -8.11
CA SER A 292 1.44 -13.07 -6.80
C SER A 292 0.50 -11.86 -6.74
N VAL A 293 0.34 -11.12 -7.84
CA VAL A 293 -0.59 -9.98 -7.92
C VAL A 293 -2.04 -10.44 -7.76
N PHE A 294 -2.43 -11.53 -8.44
CA PHE A 294 -3.77 -12.08 -8.33
C PHE A 294 -4.07 -12.56 -6.91
N HIS A 295 -3.16 -13.35 -6.31
CA HIS A 295 -3.32 -13.82 -4.94
C HIS A 295 -3.39 -12.68 -3.91
N ALA A 296 -2.58 -11.63 -4.06
CA ALA A 296 -2.65 -10.46 -3.21
C ALA A 296 -4.00 -9.73 -3.35
N GLY A 297 -4.48 -9.57 -4.58
CA GLY A 297 -5.78 -8.99 -4.88
C GLY A 297 -6.95 -9.76 -4.27
N MET A 298 -6.98 -11.08 -4.44
CA MET A 298 -8.03 -11.94 -3.87
C MET A 298 -8.07 -11.89 -2.34
N ARG A 299 -6.90 -11.85 -1.68
CA ARG A 299 -6.84 -11.66 -0.22
C ARG A 299 -7.44 -10.33 0.20
N ALA A 300 -7.16 -9.25 -0.53
CA ALA A 300 -7.72 -7.93 -0.25
C ALA A 300 -9.25 -7.90 -0.43
N ILE A 301 -9.78 -8.51 -1.50
CA ILE A 301 -11.23 -8.60 -1.75
C ILE A 301 -11.92 -9.34 -0.60
N VAL A 302 -11.41 -10.52 -0.20
CA VAL A 302 -12.00 -11.29 0.90
C VAL A 302 -11.94 -10.51 2.22
N ALA A 303 -10.82 -9.84 2.50
CA ALA A 303 -10.69 -8.99 3.68
C ALA A 303 -11.71 -7.85 3.70
N ILE A 304 -11.89 -7.14 2.59
CA ILE A 304 -12.87 -6.04 2.46
C ILE A 304 -14.28 -6.58 2.62
N PHE A 305 -14.61 -7.70 1.96
CA PHE A 305 -15.94 -8.31 2.04
C PHE A 305 -16.35 -8.61 3.49
N GLY A 306 -15.46 -9.19 4.28
CA GLY A 306 -15.76 -9.53 5.67
C GLY A 306 -15.63 -8.36 6.65
N ILE A 307 -14.45 -7.73 6.70
CA ILE A 307 -14.10 -6.78 7.76
C ILE A 307 -14.76 -5.41 7.56
N ALA A 308 -14.83 -4.93 6.31
CA ALA A 308 -15.51 -3.65 6.07
C ALA A 308 -17.01 -3.78 6.36
N TRP A 309 -17.62 -4.90 5.93
CA TRP A 309 -19.04 -5.16 6.21
C TRP A 309 -19.32 -5.32 7.71
N LEU A 310 -18.43 -6.00 8.45
CA LEU A 310 -18.49 -6.08 9.90
C LEU A 310 -18.41 -4.69 10.56
N GLY A 311 -17.43 -3.87 10.16
CA GLY A 311 -17.27 -2.52 10.68
C GLY A 311 -18.48 -1.64 10.40
N ASP A 312 -18.96 -1.65 9.16
CA ASP A 312 -20.12 -0.87 8.73
C ASP A 312 -21.41 -1.29 9.45
N THR A 313 -21.60 -2.59 9.71
CA THR A 313 -22.72 -3.10 10.50
C THR A 313 -22.70 -2.60 11.95
N LEU A 314 -21.53 -2.62 12.62
CA LEU A 314 -21.40 -2.08 13.97
C LEU A 314 -21.77 -0.59 14.02
N ILE A 315 -21.31 0.18 13.04
CA ILE A 315 -21.51 1.62 12.97
C ILE A 315 -22.95 1.97 12.59
N GLY A 316 -23.54 1.25 11.63
CA GLY A 316 -24.96 1.39 11.29
C GLY A 316 -25.88 1.12 12.47
N GLY A 317 -25.53 0.16 13.35
CA GLY A 317 -26.28 -0.13 14.57
C GLY A 317 -26.15 0.92 15.68
N HIS A 318 -25.08 1.72 15.69
CA HIS A 318 -24.75 2.66 16.79
C HIS A 318 -24.47 4.09 16.35
N GLY A 319 -24.82 4.46 15.12
CA GLY A 319 -24.37 5.70 14.47
C GLY A 319 -24.65 6.98 15.27
N ALA A 320 -25.80 7.06 15.96
CA ALA A 320 -26.14 8.20 16.79
C ALA A 320 -25.19 8.39 17.99
N MET A 321 -24.90 7.32 18.73
CA MET A 321 -24.02 7.35 19.90
C MET A 321 -22.55 7.55 19.50
N VAL A 322 -22.12 6.91 18.41
CA VAL A 322 -20.77 7.09 17.86
C VAL A 322 -20.54 8.55 17.48
N LYS A 323 -21.52 9.18 16.82
CA LYS A 323 -21.49 10.59 16.46
C LYS A 323 -21.42 11.50 17.69
N GLU A 324 -22.25 11.26 18.69
CA GLU A 324 -22.29 12.09 19.92
C GLU A 324 -21.00 11.99 20.75
N THR A 325 -20.44 10.79 20.89
CA THR A 325 -19.25 10.55 21.74
C THR A 325 -17.97 11.12 21.14
N VAL A 326 -17.86 11.15 19.82
CA VAL A 326 -16.60 11.49 19.13
C VAL A 326 -16.63 12.89 18.51
N ALA A 327 -17.81 13.53 18.40
CA ALA A 327 -17.95 14.91 17.90
C ALA A 327 -16.98 15.89 18.59
N GLY A 328 -16.87 15.84 19.92
CA GLY A 328 -15.98 16.74 20.67
C GLY A 328 -14.48 16.51 20.42
N LEU A 329 -14.06 15.28 20.10
CA LEU A 329 -12.66 14.98 19.76
C LEU A 329 -12.31 15.45 18.34
N VAL A 330 -13.28 15.31 17.43
CA VAL A 330 -13.16 15.69 16.01
C VAL A 330 -13.13 17.20 15.84
N GLU A 331 -13.93 17.95 16.62
CA GLU A 331 -13.92 19.42 16.61
C GLU A 331 -12.59 20.01 17.10
N VAL A 332 -11.97 19.40 18.13
CA VAL A 332 -10.78 19.97 18.79
C VAL A 332 -9.47 19.52 18.15
N ALA A 333 -9.38 18.28 17.67
CA ALA A 333 -8.13 17.72 17.16
C ALA A 333 -8.37 16.76 15.97
N PRO A 334 -8.83 17.26 14.81
CA PRO A 334 -9.19 16.44 13.65
C PRO A 334 -8.05 15.56 13.12
N TRP A 335 -6.79 15.98 13.31
CA TRP A 335 -5.59 15.22 12.95
C TRP A 335 -5.40 13.92 13.77
N THR A 336 -6.05 13.79 14.93
CA THR A 336 -5.96 12.58 15.77
C THR A 336 -6.55 11.34 15.10
N PHE A 337 -7.37 11.52 14.07
CA PHE A 337 -7.84 10.43 13.22
C PHE A 337 -6.69 9.63 12.59
N ALA A 338 -5.53 10.27 12.34
CA ALA A 338 -4.32 9.57 11.90
C ALA A 338 -3.90 8.46 12.88
N PHE A 339 -4.09 8.63 14.20
CA PHE A 339 -3.76 7.57 15.15
C PHE A 339 -4.71 6.37 15.06
N ALA A 340 -5.99 6.61 14.79
CA ALA A 340 -6.96 5.53 14.58
C ALA A 340 -6.60 4.74 13.32
N LEU A 341 -6.34 5.44 12.20
CA LEU A 341 -5.87 4.84 10.95
C LEU A 341 -4.57 4.05 11.16
N PHE A 342 -3.59 4.65 11.83
CA PHE A 342 -2.30 4.03 12.11
C PHE A 342 -2.46 2.78 12.98
N GLY A 343 -3.15 2.90 14.11
CA GLY A 343 -3.35 1.79 15.04
C GLY A 343 -4.10 0.63 14.40
N LEU A 344 -5.17 0.89 13.66
CA LEU A 344 -5.88 -0.17 12.95
C LEU A 344 -5.03 -0.77 11.83
N SER A 345 -4.30 0.05 11.08
CA SER A 345 -3.38 -0.42 10.03
C SER A 345 -2.32 -1.38 10.58
N VAL A 346 -1.74 -1.07 11.76
CA VAL A 346 -0.79 -1.95 12.46
C VAL A 346 -1.42 -3.29 12.83
N MET A 347 -2.68 -3.30 13.27
CA MET A 347 -3.38 -4.52 13.67
C MET A 347 -3.82 -5.36 12.47
N VAL A 348 -4.26 -4.71 11.40
CA VAL A 348 -4.91 -5.37 10.25
C VAL A 348 -3.91 -5.72 9.14
N ASN A 349 -2.77 -5.02 9.03
CA ASN A 349 -1.80 -5.21 7.94
C ASN A 349 -2.43 -5.11 6.53
N SER A 350 -3.45 -4.26 6.36
CA SER A 350 -4.09 -4.01 5.07
C SER A 350 -4.60 -2.57 4.98
N GLN A 351 -4.09 -1.82 4.00
CA GLN A 351 -4.48 -0.42 3.79
C GLN A 351 -5.93 -0.35 3.32
N GLY A 352 -6.31 -1.16 2.32
CA GLY A 352 -7.68 -1.18 1.80
C GLY A 352 -8.72 -1.55 2.86
N ALA A 353 -8.42 -2.54 3.70
CA ALA A 353 -9.31 -2.90 4.80
C ALA A 353 -9.37 -1.79 5.86
N THR A 354 -8.24 -1.17 6.20
CA THR A 354 -8.21 -0.04 7.15
C THR A 354 -9.05 1.12 6.63
N THR A 355 -8.90 1.49 5.35
CA THR A 355 -9.72 2.51 4.68
C THR A 355 -11.20 2.16 4.78
N ALA A 356 -11.56 0.93 4.40
CA ALA A 356 -12.94 0.49 4.34
C ALA A 356 -13.63 0.42 5.70
N VAL A 357 -12.87 0.25 6.78
CA VAL A 357 -13.41 0.28 8.14
C VAL A 357 -13.52 1.71 8.68
N LEU A 358 -12.47 2.52 8.56
CA LEU A 358 -12.39 3.79 9.31
C LEU A 358 -12.86 5.01 8.54
N VAL A 359 -12.85 5.00 7.21
CA VAL A 359 -13.34 6.15 6.42
C VAL A 359 -14.84 6.36 6.59
N PRO A 360 -15.72 5.34 6.51
CA PRO A 360 -17.15 5.51 6.77
C PRO A 360 -17.43 6.03 8.19
N VAL A 361 -16.63 5.59 9.17
CA VAL A 361 -16.68 6.10 10.53
C VAL A 361 -16.36 7.59 10.56
N ALA A 362 -15.23 7.99 9.96
CA ALA A 362 -14.84 9.40 9.91
C ALA A 362 -15.90 10.30 9.26
N ILE A 363 -16.51 9.83 8.17
CA ILE A 363 -17.60 10.55 7.48
C ILE A 363 -18.81 10.68 8.39
N THR A 364 -19.22 9.60 9.06
CA THR A 364 -20.35 9.60 10.01
C THR A 364 -20.12 10.55 11.18
N LEU A 365 -18.86 10.67 11.62
CA LEU A 365 -18.41 11.60 12.65
C LEU A 365 -18.31 13.05 12.19
N GLY A 366 -18.51 13.33 10.89
CA GLY A 366 -18.46 14.67 10.34
C GLY A 366 -17.05 15.22 10.11
N LEU A 367 -16.03 14.36 9.97
CA LEU A 367 -14.70 14.84 9.60
C LEU A 367 -14.75 15.47 8.20
N PRO A 368 -14.16 16.66 8.00
CA PRO A 368 -14.03 17.24 6.67
C PRO A 368 -13.23 16.31 5.74
N PRO A 369 -13.62 16.16 4.46
CA PRO A 369 -12.87 15.35 3.49
C PRO A 369 -11.39 15.71 3.41
N ALA A 370 -11.05 17.00 3.54
CA ALA A 370 -9.68 17.48 3.59
C ALA A 370 -8.85 16.83 4.71
N VAL A 371 -9.43 16.64 5.90
CA VAL A 371 -8.77 15.97 7.04
C VAL A 371 -8.60 14.48 6.76
N ILE A 372 -9.64 13.82 6.25
CA ILE A 372 -9.61 12.39 5.92
C ILE A 372 -8.49 12.12 4.91
N ILE A 373 -8.39 12.94 3.87
CA ILE A 373 -7.37 12.81 2.82
C ILE A 373 -5.97 13.18 3.36
N ALA A 374 -5.83 14.26 4.13
CA ALA A 374 -4.55 14.67 4.72
C ALA A 374 -3.95 13.61 5.64
N THR A 375 -4.79 12.93 6.41
CA THR A 375 -4.38 11.87 7.34
C THR A 375 -4.34 10.49 6.69
N PHE A 376 -4.77 10.35 5.44
CA PHE A 376 -4.96 9.07 4.76
C PHE A 376 -3.69 8.21 4.72
N VAL A 377 -2.51 8.82 4.61
CA VAL A 377 -1.23 8.12 4.65
C VAL A 377 -1.03 7.27 5.91
N ALA A 378 -1.76 7.55 7.00
CA ALA A 378 -1.74 6.77 8.22
C ALA A 378 -2.27 5.33 8.08
N VAL A 379 -2.93 4.99 6.97
CA VAL A 379 -3.23 3.59 6.63
C VAL A 379 -1.96 2.75 6.35
N ASN A 380 -0.77 3.36 6.34
CA ASN A 380 0.53 2.72 6.15
C ASN A 380 1.28 2.46 7.48
N GLY A 381 0.57 2.03 8.54
CA GLY A 381 1.16 1.80 9.86
C GLY A 381 1.85 0.44 10.04
N TYR A 382 1.60 -0.53 9.16
CA TYR A 382 2.05 -1.91 9.32
C TYR A 382 3.57 -2.15 9.22
N PHE A 383 4.39 -1.10 9.10
CA PHE A 383 5.81 -1.22 9.41
C PHE A 383 6.12 -1.25 10.91
N PHE A 384 5.20 -0.82 11.77
CA PHE A 384 5.41 -0.67 13.21
C PHE A 384 5.71 -2.00 13.91
N ILE A 385 5.08 -3.08 13.46
CA ILE A 385 5.44 -4.44 13.82
C ILE A 385 6.14 -5.05 12.61
N PRO A 386 7.39 -5.54 12.71
CA PRO A 386 8.16 -6.00 11.56
C PRO A 386 7.73 -7.41 11.12
N ASN A 387 6.44 -7.59 10.83
CA ASN A 387 5.85 -8.85 10.35
C ASN A 387 5.37 -8.76 8.89
N TYR A 388 5.45 -7.58 8.27
CA TYR A 388 5.10 -7.39 6.87
C TYR A 388 6.14 -8.04 5.96
N GLY A 389 5.71 -8.78 4.94
CA GLY A 389 6.62 -9.63 4.18
C GLY A 389 7.80 -8.90 3.49
N PRO A 390 7.62 -7.72 2.87
CA PRO A 390 8.73 -6.91 2.38
C PRO A 390 9.74 -6.47 3.46
N ILE A 391 9.32 -6.32 4.72
CA ILE A 391 10.25 -6.06 5.84
C ILE A 391 11.13 -7.29 6.09
N ILE A 392 10.51 -8.47 6.19
CA ILE A 392 11.24 -9.73 6.40
C ILE A 392 12.19 -10.02 5.25
N ALA A 393 11.71 -9.92 4.00
CA ALA A 393 12.56 -10.14 2.83
C ALA A 393 13.70 -9.12 2.73
N SER A 394 13.47 -7.87 3.14
CA SER A 394 14.52 -6.86 3.19
C SER A 394 15.65 -7.24 4.17
N ILE A 395 15.31 -7.82 5.33
CA ILE A 395 16.28 -8.35 6.28
C ILE A 395 17.03 -9.55 5.67
N ASP A 396 16.31 -10.48 5.03
CA ASP A 396 16.90 -11.69 4.45
C ASP A 396 17.84 -11.39 3.26
N PHE A 397 17.51 -10.38 2.45
CA PHE A 397 18.34 -9.95 1.33
C PHE A 397 19.59 -9.17 1.76
N ASP A 398 19.56 -8.54 2.95
CA ASP A 398 20.73 -7.86 3.49
C ASP A 398 21.73 -8.83 4.15
N ARG A 399 22.64 -9.36 3.35
CA ARG A 399 23.73 -10.22 3.84
C ARG A 399 24.71 -9.51 4.78
N THR A 400 24.74 -8.18 4.81
CA THR A 400 25.67 -7.43 5.69
C THR A 400 25.26 -7.47 7.15
N GLY A 401 23.99 -7.77 7.44
CA GLY A 401 23.44 -7.76 8.80
C GLY A 401 23.05 -6.37 9.32
N THR A 402 23.24 -5.31 8.52
CA THR A 402 22.91 -3.94 8.94
C THR A 402 21.40 -3.72 9.05
N THR A 403 20.61 -4.40 8.21
CA THR A 403 19.14 -4.41 8.23
C THR A 403 18.69 -5.55 9.13
N ASN A 404 18.06 -5.26 10.27
CA ASN A 404 17.70 -6.29 11.24
C ASN A 404 16.49 -5.90 12.11
N ILE A 405 15.99 -6.89 12.83
CA ILE A 405 15.24 -6.71 14.07
C ILE A 405 16.24 -6.90 15.21
N GLY A 406 16.44 -5.85 16.00
CA GLY A 406 17.33 -5.85 17.13
C GLY A 406 16.76 -6.61 18.33
N LYS A 407 17.25 -6.29 19.53
CA LYS A 407 16.89 -6.99 20.76
C LYS A 407 15.38 -6.96 21.10
N TYR A 408 14.67 -5.93 20.66
CA TYR A 408 13.25 -5.74 20.93
C TYR A 408 12.47 -5.69 19.62
N ILE A 409 11.21 -6.16 19.63
CA ILE A 409 10.39 -6.24 18.41
C ILE A 409 10.20 -4.89 17.71
N PHE A 410 10.14 -3.79 18.46
CA PHE A 410 10.03 -2.42 17.93
C PHE A 410 11.37 -1.77 17.59
N ASN A 411 12.48 -2.41 17.93
CA ASN A 411 13.81 -1.95 17.58
C ASN A 411 14.22 -2.60 16.26
N HIS A 412 13.74 -2.08 15.14
CA HIS A 412 14.07 -2.59 13.81
C HIS A 412 14.33 -1.45 12.82
N SER A 413 15.05 -1.76 11.75
CA SER A 413 15.55 -0.81 10.75
C SER A 413 14.51 0.03 10.01
N PHE A 414 13.22 -0.32 10.11
CA PHE A 414 12.11 0.35 9.40
C PHE A 414 11.34 1.33 10.28
N MET A 415 11.55 1.30 11.60
CA MET A 415 10.77 2.12 12.55
C MET A 415 11.01 3.61 12.33
N ILE A 416 12.29 4.04 12.32
CA ILE A 416 12.65 5.45 12.13
C ILE A 416 12.27 5.93 10.71
N PRO A 417 12.65 5.22 9.62
CA PRO A 417 12.18 5.55 8.28
C PRO A 417 10.66 5.72 8.18
N GLY A 418 9.90 4.79 8.77
CA GLY A 418 8.45 4.78 8.69
C GLY A 418 7.81 5.93 9.47
N LEU A 419 8.21 6.15 10.73
CA LEU A 419 7.65 7.22 11.55
C LEU A 419 7.98 8.62 11.01
N LEU A 420 9.22 8.85 10.56
CA LEU A 420 9.59 10.12 9.92
C LEU A 420 8.77 10.37 8.66
N SER A 421 8.70 9.38 7.76
CA SER A 421 7.91 9.49 6.54
C SER A 421 6.45 9.77 6.84
N MET A 422 5.89 9.10 7.87
CA MET A 422 4.51 9.28 8.31
C MET A 422 4.24 10.71 8.76
N VAL A 423 5.04 11.22 9.71
CA VAL A 423 4.87 12.56 10.27
C VAL A 423 5.00 13.62 9.18
N PHE A 424 6.05 13.56 8.35
CA PHE A 424 6.21 14.53 7.28
C PHE A 424 5.10 14.45 6.23
N SER A 425 4.66 13.23 5.86
CA SER A 425 3.58 13.06 4.90
C SER A 425 2.25 13.61 5.42
N ILE A 426 1.94 13.47 6.71
CA ILE A 426 0.74 14.06 7.31
C ILE A 426 0.83 15.58 7.31
N ILE A 427 2.00 16.16 7.67
CA ILE A 427 2.22 17.62 7.64
C ILE A 427 1.99 18.16 6.23
N PHE A 428 2.64 17.57 5.22
CA PHE A 428 2.43 17.98 3.83
C PHE A 428 1.00 17.68 3.36
N GLY A 429 0.39 16.60 3.84
CA GLY A 429 -1.00 16.25 3.56
C GLY A 429 -1.96 17.36 3.96
N PHE A 430 -1.81 17.93 5.16
CA PHE A 430 -2.61 19.08 5.58
C PHE A 430 -2.34 20.34 4.75
N ILE A 431 -1.09 20.59 4.39
CA ILE A 431 -0.72 21.74 3.54
C ILE A 431 -1.41 21.63 2.17
N PHE A 432 -1.27 20.49 1.49
CA PHE A 432 -1.88 20.32 0.17
C PHE A 432 -3.40 20.19 0.23
N ALA A 433 -3.95 19.54 1.25
CA ALA A 433 -5.40 19.49 1.44
C ALA A 433 -6.00 20.88 1.55
N GLY A 434 -5.40 21.80 2.34
CA GLY A 434 -5.90 23.17 2.45
C GLY A 434 -5.66 24.07 1.23
N ILE A 435 -4.91 23.61 0.23
CA ILE A 435 -4.70 24.32 -1.06
C ILE A 435 -5.67 23.78 -2.11
N VAL A 436 -5.94 22.48 -2.10
CA VAL A 436 -6.70 21.77 -3.15
C VAL A 436 -8.20 21.71 -2.83
N LEU A 437 -8.56 21.54 -1.55
CA LEU A 437 -9.91 21.28 -1.04
C LEU A 437 -10.37 22.44 -0.15
#